data_AF-T1H565-F1
#
_entry.id   AF-T1H565-F1
#
_cell.length_a   1.000
_cell.length_b   1.000
_cell.length_c   1.000
_cell.angle_alpha   90.00
_cell.angle_beta   90.00
_cell.angle_gamma   90.00
#
_symmetry.space_group_name_H-M   'P 1'
#
loop_
_entity.id
_entity.type
_entity.pdbx_description
1 polymer ?
#
loop_
_entity_poly.entity_id
_entity_poly.type
_entity_poly.pdbx_seq_one_letter_code
_entity_poly.pdbx_strand_id
1 'polypeptide(L)'
;TGCFNNLSAEDLKVAFRLYRGPLLIIEFIFLIGVNIYGWRSSGVNHVLIFELDPRNHLSEQHLMELAAIFGVIWTLSILSFLYSTALSIPAYANPLTLTLIMLVFLLNPFHVLHHDARFWLLRISFRMFSAPFFHVGFADFWLGDQLNSLVTALMDFEFLTCFYITNGNDWMQANDSSMCMEKDFYVRPIVNCIPAWIRFAQCLRRYRDSKEAFPHLVNAGKYSTTFMVVIFGTLRSFNA
;
A
#
# COMPACT_ATOMS: atom_id res chain seq x y z
N THR A 1 14.77 -13.10 33.59
CA THR A 1 15.68 -12.14 32.90
C THR A 1 15.36 -12.23 31.41
N GLY A 2 14.46 -11.35 30.94
CA GLY A 2 13.68 -11.57 29.72
C GLY A 2 14.38 -11.07 28.45
N CYS A 3 14.19 -11.80 27.34
CA CYS A 3 14.70 -11.48 25.99
C CYS A 3 14.33 -10.08 25.47
N PHE A 4 13.34 -9.41 26.07
CA PHE A 4 12.89 -8.07 25.68
C PHE A 4 13.82 -6.93 26.16
N ASN A 5 14.79 -7.20 27.04
CA ASN A 5 15.56 -6.15 27.72
C ASN A 5 16.55 -5.36 26.84
N ASN A 6 16.68 -5.68 25.55
CA ASN A 6 17.68 -5.07 24.66
C ASN A 6 17.10 -4.18 23.54
N LEU A 7 15.78 -4.07 23.38
CA LEU A 7 15.16 -3.20 22.38
C LEU A 7 14.87 -1.82 22.98
N SER A 8 15.36 -0.75 22.33
CA SER A 8 15.08 0.62 22.74
C SER A 8 13.67 1.06 22.32
N ALA A 9 13.17 2.14 22.91
CA ALA A 9 11.90 2.74 22.48
C ALA A 9 11.96 3.24 21.02
N GLU A 10 13.13 3.65 20.54
CA GLU A 10 13.34 4.06 19.15
C GLU A 10 13.26 2.87 18.19
N ASP A 11 13.82 1.72 18.57
CA ASP A 11 13.71 0.49 17.76
C ASP A 11 12.25 0.08 17.56
N LEU A 12 11.43 0.18 18.61
CA LEU A 12 10.01 -0.12 18.54
C LEU A 12 9.23 0.86 17.65
N LYS A 13 9.58 2.17 17.67
CA LYS A 13 8.97 3.17 16.79
C LYS A 13 9.30 2.91 15.32
N VAL A 14 10.56 2.59 15.02
CA VAL A 14 11.00 2.26 13.66
C VAL A 14 10.32 0.97 13.20
N ALA A 15 10.36 -0.08 14.02
CA ALA A 15 9.71 -1.36 13.72
C ALA A 15 8.22 -1.19 13.45
N PHE A 16 7.51 -0.40 14.26
CA PHE A 16 6.10 -0.13 14.04
C PHE A 16 5.84 0.43 12.64
N ARG A 17 6.62 1.42 12.18
CA ARG A 17 6.47 1.97 10.82
C ARG A 17 6.83 0.97 9.73
N LEU A 18 7.90 0.20 9.91
CA LEU A 18 8.33 -0.82 8.95
C LEU A 18 7.32 -1.96 8.79
N TYR A 19 6.61 -2.34 9.86
CA TYR A 19 5.63 -3.42 9.83
C TYR A 19 4.20 -2.97 9.53
N ARG A 20 3.87 -1.69 9.77
CA ARG A 20 2.51 -1.16 9.54
C ARG A 20 2.14 -1.17 8.06
N GLY A 21 3.03 -0.76 7.15
CA GLY A 21 2.79 -0.79 5.71
C GLY A 21 2.37 -2.18 5.21
N PRO A 22 3.21 -3.23 5.40
CA PRO A 22 2.86 -4.61 5.08
C PRO A 22 1.56 -5.09 5.73
N LEU A 23 1.33 -4.76 7.02
CA LEU A 23 0.09 -5.14 7.73
C LEU A 23 -1.15 -4.53 7.07
N LEU A 24 -1.12 -3.25 6.72
CA LEU A 24 -2.23 -2.56 6.06
C LEU A 24 -2.54 -3.17 4.68
N ILE A 25 -1.53 -3.66 3.95
CA ILE A 25 -1.75 -4.40 2.70
C ILE A 25 -2.44 -5.73 2.97
N ILE A 26 -2.03 -6.47 4.01
CA ILE A 26 -2.64 -7.75 4.39
C ILE A 26 -4.11 -7.55 4.80
N GLU A 27 -4.37 -6.55 5.65
CA GLU A 27 -5.72 -6.17 6.08
C GLU A 27 -6.58 -5.76 4.88
N PHE A 28 -6.00 -4.98 3.96
CA PHE A 28 -6.69 -4.59 2.74
C PHE A 28 -7.11 -5.81 1.89
N ILE A 29 -6.22 -6.78 1.69
CA ILE A 29 -6.55 -8.02 0.94
C ILE A 29 -7.70 -8.77 1.63
N PHE A 30 -7.65 -8.89 2.97
CA PHE A 30 -8.73 -9.51 3.75
C PHE A 30 -10.06 -8.77 3.55
N LEU A 31 -10.07 -7.45 3.65
CA LEU A 31 -11.26 -6.61 3.46
C LEU A 31 -11.81 -6.68 2.03
N ILE A 32 -10.95 -6.81 1.01
CA ILE A 32 -11.41 -7.09 -0.36
C ILE A 32 -12.12 -8.46 -0.43
N GLY A 33 -11.60 -9.48 0.26
CA GLY A 33 -12.29 -10.76 0.40
C GLY A 33 -13.68 -10.61 1.02
N VAL A 34 -13.80 -9.84 2.11
CA VAL A 34 -15.09 -9.54 2.77
C VAL A 34 -16.03 -8.78 1.83
N ASN A 35 -15.54 -7.78 1.09
CA ASN A 35 -16.33 -7.03 0.13
C ASN A 35 -16.88 -7.93 -0.99
N ILE A 36 -16.06 -8.83 -1.53
CA ILE A 36 -16.50 -9.76 -2.58
C ILE A 36 -17.55 -10.73 -2.03
N TYR A 37 -17.37 -11.24 -0.81
CA TYR A 37 -18.40 -12.05 -0.15
C TYR A 37 -19.73 -11.27 -0.02
N GLY A 38 -19.67 -10.01 0.45
CA GLY A 38 -20.84 -9.13 0.55
C GLY A 38 -21.53 -8.92 -0.80
N TRP A 39 -20.77 -8.63 -1.86
CA TRP A 39 -21.30 -8.47 -3.21
C TRP A 39 -21.97 -9.74 -3.72
N ARG A 40 -21.35 -10.91 -3.56
CA ARG A 40 -21.93 -12.20 -3.97
C ARG A 40 -23.22 -12.51 -3.22
N SER A 41 -23.22 -12.32 -1.89
CA SER A 41 -24.41 -12.54 -1.05
C SER A 41 -25.59 -11.61 -1.43
N SER A 42 -25.28 -10.43 -1.98
CA SER A 42 -26.28 -9.43 -2.41
C SER A 42 -26.66 -9.54 -3.90
N GLY A 43 -26.17 -10.56 -4.61
CA GLY A 43 -26.45 -10.75 -6.04
C GLY A 43 -25.72 -9.79 -6.99
N VAL A 44 -24.68 -9.08 -6.53
CA VAL A 44 -23.88 -8.17 -7.36
C VAL A 44 -22.85 -8.96 -8.17
N ASN A 45 -22.93 -8.87 -9.51
CA ASN A 45 -22.00 -9.53 -10.42
C ASN A 45 -20.68 -8.75 -10.55
N HIS A 46 -19.83 -8.86 -9.52
CA HIS A 46 -18.52 -8.22 -9.47
C HIS A 46 -17.58 -8.70 -10.60
N VAL A 47 -17.69 -9.96 -11.05
CA VAL A 47 -16.89 -10.49 -12.18
C VAL A 47 -17.13 -9.67 -13.44
N LEU A 48 -18.40 -9.39 -13.76
CA LEU A 48 -18.75 -8.55 -14.91
C LEU A 48 -18.32 -7.09 -14.71
N ILE A 49 -18.59 -6.52 -13.54
CA ILE A 49 -18.32 -5.10 -13.23
C ILE A 49 -16.82 -4.77 -13.33
N PHE A 50 -15.97 -5.68 -12.87
CA PHE A 50 -14.52 -5.54 -12.93
C PHE A 50 -13.90 -6.08 -14.23
N GLU A 51 -14.73 -6.55 -15.17
CA GLU A 51 -14.29 -7.15 -16.44
C GLU A 51 -13.27 -8.28 -16.22
N LEU A 52 -13.55 -9.14 -15.23
CA LEU A 52 -12.76 -10.33 -14.88
C LEU A 52 -13.18 -11.51 -15.76
N ASP A 53 -12.27 -12.46 -15.99
CA ASP A 53 -12.59 -13.70 -16.70
C ASP A 53 -13.51 -14.58 -15.82
N PRO A 54 -14.74 -14.92 -16.26
CA PRO A 54 -15.65 -15.77 -15.51
C PRO A 54 -15.12 -17.18 -15.24
N ARG A 55 -14.17 -17.67 -16.04
CA ARG A 55 -13.57 -19.00 -15.88
C ARG A 55 -12.38 -18.99 -14.93
N ASN A 56 -11.79 -17.82 -14.69
CA ASN A 56 -10.52 -17.68 -13.99
C ASN A 56 -10.47 -16.37 -13.21
N HIS A 57 -11.20 -16.33 -12.10
CA HIS A 57 -11.17 -15.23 -11.14
C HIS A 57 -10.97 -15.75 -9.72
N LEU A 58 -10.39 -14.91 -8.86
CA LEU A 58 -10.26 -15.24 -7.45
C LEU A 58 -11.65 -15.27 -6.80
N SER A 59 -11.83 -16.24 -5.89
CA SER A 59 -12.97 -16.26 -4.98
C SER A 59 -12.63 -15.44 -3.74
N GLU A 60 -13.64 -15.07 -2.98
CA GLU A 60 -13.53 -14.48 -1.65
C GLU A 60 -12.66 -15.33 -0.70
N GLN A 61 -12.79 -16.66 -0.80
CA GLN A 61 -12.03 -17.60 0.02
C GLN A 61 -10.55 -17.56 -0.32
N HIS A 62 -10.19 -17.55 -1.61
CA HIS A 62 -8.80 -17.45 -2.04
C HIS A 62 -8.13 -16.14 -1.58
N LEU A 63 -8.87 -15.03 -1.57
CA LEU A 63 -8.36 -13.75 -1.07
C LEU A 63 -8.18 -13.74 0.45
N MET A 64 -9.14 -14.29 1.20
CA MET A 64 -9.00 -14.43 2.65
C MET A 64 -7.89 -15.40 3.03
N GLU A 65 -7.72 -16.50 2.30
CA GLU A 65 -6.61 -17.45 2.46
C GLU A 65 -5.27 -16.77 2.21
N LEU A 66 -5.14 -16.01 1.11
CA LEU A 66 -3.94 -15.25 0.82
C LEU A 66 -3.60 -14.24 1.93
N ALA A 67 -4.60 -13.51 2.43
CA ALA A 67 -4.42 -12.60 3.55
C ALA A 67 -3.99 -13.33 4.83
N ALA A 68 -4.57 -14.51 5.12
CA ALA A 68 -4.19 -15.32 6.26
C ALA A 68 -2.74 -15.84 6.15
N ILE A 69 -2.34 -16.33 4.98
CA ILE A 69 -0.97 -16.78 4.71
C ILE A 69 0.02 -15.64 4.96
N PHE A 70 -0.22 -14.46 4.37
CA PHE A 70 0.64 -13.31 4.63
C PHE A 70 0.59 -12.82 6.07
N GLY A 71 -0.58 -12.89 6.73
CA GLY A 71 -0.72 -12.56 8.15
C GLY A 71 0.11 -13.45 9.06
N VAL A 72 0.18 -14.76 8.77
CA VAL A 72 1.07 -15.70 9.48
C VAL A 72 2.53 -15.34 9.23
N ILE A 73 2.92 -15.09 7.98
CA ILE A 73 4.30 -14.69 7.64
C ILE A 73 4.67 -13.38 8.34
N TRP A 74 3.77 -12.39 8.36
CA TRP A 74 3.94 -11.14 9.09
C TRP A 74 4.13 -11.36 10.59
N THR A 75 3.32 -12.23 11.19
CA THR A 75 3.39 -12.57 12.62
C THR A 75 4.71 -13.26 12.97
N LEU A 76 5.17 -14.20 12.13
CA LEU A 76 6.46 -14.84 12.30
C LEU A 76 7.62 -13.85 12.13
N SER A 77 7.50 -12.92 11.18
CA SER A 77 8.50 -11.88 10.94
C SER A 77 8.64 -10.94 12.14
N ILE A 78 7.54 -10.42 12.69
CA ILE A 78 7.60 -9.54 13.87
C ILE A 78 8.08 -10.29 15.10
N LEU A 79 7.73 -11.57 15.26
CA LEU A 79 8.27 -12.42 16.32
C LEU A 79 9.79 -12.59 16.17
N SER A 80 10.27 -12.87 14.96
CA SER A 80 11.70 -12.95 14.66
C SER A 80 12.44 -11.63 14.94
N PHE A 81 11.80 -10.48 14.65
CA PHE A 81 12.34 -9.17 15.02
C PHE A 81 12.46 -9.01 16.55
N LEU A 82 11.40 -9.35 17.30
CA LEU A 82 11.37 -9.21 18.76
C LEU A 82 12.38 -10.12 19.46
N TYR A 83 12.64 -11.31 18.91
CA TYR A 83 13.61 -12.29 19.43
C TYR A 83 14.96 -12.29 18.68
N SER A 84 15.22 -11.26 17.87
CA SER A 84 16.41 -11.15 17.02
C SER A 84 17.73 -11.30 17.78
N THR A 85 17.83 -10.71 18.98
CA THR A 85 19.00 -10.82 19.86
C THR A 85 19.23 -12.25 20.35
N ALA A 86 18.16 -12.97 20.70
CA ALA A 86 18.25 -14.37 21.14
C ALA A 86 18.56 -15.32 19.97
N LEU A 87 18.08 -15.00 18.77
CA LEU A 87 18.30 -15.77 17.55
C LEU A 87 19.62 -15.44 16.85
N SER A 88 20.34 -14.40 17.29
CA SER A 88 21.52 -13.85 16.61
C SER A 88 21.27 -13.49 15.14
N ILE A 89 20.07 -12.98 14.84
CA ILE A 89 19.64 -12.55 13.50
C ILE A 89 19.61 -11.02 13.46
N PRO A 90 20.03 -10.36 12.37
CA PRO A 90 19.84 -8.93 12.20
C PRO A 90 18.37 -8.53 12.27
N ALA A 91 17.97 -7.74 13.27
CA ALA A 91 16.57 -7.43 13.57
C ALA A 91 15.83 -6.87 12.34
N TYR A 92 16.39 -5.82 11.73
CA TYR A 92 15.82 -5.12 10.59
C TYR A 92 15.86 -5.92 9.27
N ALA A 93 16.56 -7.07 9.19
CA ALA A 93 16.45 -7.94 8.01
C ALA A 93 15.02 -8.49 7.85
N ASN A 94 14.31 -8.71 8.96
CA ASN A 94 12.98 -9.31 8.97
C ASN A 94 11.93 -8.47 8.21
N PRO A 95 11.66 -7.19 8.56
CA PRO A 95 10.67 -6.39 7.84
C PRO A 95 11.02 -6.16 6.36
N LEU A 96 12.31 -6.07 6.01
CA LEU A 96 12.74 -6.01 4.60
C LEU A 96 12.40 -7.31 3.88
N THR A 97 12.76 -8.46 4.46
CA THR A 97 12.50 -9.78 3.88
C THR A 97 11.02 -10.01 3.68
N LEU A 98 10.18 -9.65 4.66
CA LEU A 98 8.72 -9.72 4.53
C LEU A 98 8.23 -8.91 3.32
N THR A 99 8.65 -7.66 3.20
CA THR A 99 8.24 -6.78 2.09
C THR A 99 8.71 -7.34 0.74
N LEU A 100 9.95 -7.85 0.67
CA LEU A 100 10.48 -8.49 -0.53
C LEU A 100 9.70 -9.76 -0.89
N ILE A 101 9.31 -10.59 0.07
CA ILE A 101 8.47 -11.78 -0.17
C ILE A 101 7.13 -11.37 -0.80
N MET A 102 6.49 -10.32 -0.29
CA MET A 102 5.23 -9.81 -0.85
C MET A 102 5.41 -9.27 -2.27
N LEU A 103 6.51 -8.54 -2.53
CA LEU A 103 6.83 -8.03 -3.87
C LEU A 103 7.16 -9.14 -4.86
N VAL A 104 7.98 -10.12 -4.45
CA VAL A 104 8.32 -11.29 -5.26
C VAL A 104 7.07 -12.10 -5.56
N PHE A 105 6.18 -12.31 -4.58
CA PHE A 105 4.88 -12.93 -4.83
C PHE A 105 4.10 -12.15 -5.89
N LEU A 106 3.98 -10.83 -5.77
CA LEU A 106 3.18 -10.04 -6.71
C LEU A 106 3.78 -10.04 -8.13
N LEU A 107 5.10 -9.87 -8.26
CA LEU A 107 5.80 -9.72 -9.52
C LEU A 107 6.25 -11.04 -10.16
N ASN A 108 6.10 -12.17 -9.47
CA ASN A 108 6.59 -13.46 -9.95
C ASN A 108 5.98 -13.83 -11.33
N PRO A 109 6.81 -13.94 -12.39
CA PRO A 109 6.31 -14.16 -13.75
C PRO A 109 5.87 -15.59 -14.02
N PHE A 110 6.18 -16.55 -13.14
CA PHE A 110 5.80 -17.94 -13.35
C PHE A 110 4.28 -18.14 -13.20
N HIS A 111 3.72 -19.08 -13.96
CA HIS A 111 2.30 -19.47 -13.97
C HIS A 111 1.89 -20.30 -12.73
N VAL A 112 2.32 -19.86 -11.55
CA VAL A 112 2.00 -20.46 -10.25
C VAL A 112 1.34 -19.39 -9.37
N LEU A 113 0.70 -19.79 -8.25
CA LEU A 113 0.19 -18.85 -7.24
C LEU A 113 -0.71 -17.73 -7.82
N HIS A 114 -1.79 -18.09 -8.51
CA HIS A 114 -2.77 -17.15 -9.06
C HIS A 114 -2.19 -16.09 -10.02
N HIS A 115 -1.36 -16.53 -10.97
CA HIS A 115 -0.69 -15.68 -11.97
C HIS A 115 -1.63 -14.66 -12.65
N ASP A 116 -2.78 -15.11 -13.19
CA ASP A 116 -3.67 -14.23 -13.94
C ASP A 116 -4.26 -13.10 -13.08
N ALA A 117 -4.58 -13.39 -11.82
CA ALA A 117 -5.07 -12.38 -10.89
C ALA A 117 -3.99 -11.35 -10.52
N ARG A 118 -2.74 -11.81 -10.33
CA ARG A 118 -1.60 -10.94 -10.03
C ARG A 118 -1.29 -10.01 -11.20
N PHE A 119 -1.22 -10.54 -12.41
CA PHE A 119 -0.98 -9.74 -13.61
C PHE A 119 -2.18 -8.87 -13.99
N TRP A 120 -3.41 -9.29 -13.69
CA TRP A 120 -4.58 -8.42 -13.78
C TRP A 120 -4.42 -7.21 -12.84
N LEU A 121 -4.05 -7.43 -11.57
CA LEU A 121 -3.82 -6.34 -10.60
C LEU A 121 -2.70 -5.40 -11.06
N LEU A 122 -1.57 -5.93 -11.55
CA LEU A 122 -0.47 -5.13 -12.08
C LEU A 122 -0.90 -4.30 -13.29
N ARG A 123 -1.66 -4.88 -14.21
CA ARG A 123 -2.20 -4.19 -15.38
C ARG A 123 -3.17 -3.05 -14.98
N ILE A 124 -4.11 -3.30 -14.06
CA ILE A 124 -5.04 -2.26 -13.59
C ILE A 124 -4.29 -1.17 -12.82
N SER A 125 -3.30 -1.53 -12.01
CA SER A 125 -2.44 -0.56 -11.31
C SER A 125 -1.71 0.34 -12.30
N PHE A 126 -1.08 -0.24 -13.33
CA PHE A 126 -0.40 0.52 -14.38
C PHE A 126 -1.36 1.47 -15.12
N ARG A 127 -2.55 1.00 -15.51
CA ARG A 127 -3.58 1.83 -16.15
C ARG A 127 -4.04 2.97 -15.24
N MET A 128 -4.25 2.68 -13.95
CA MET A 128 -4.62 3.67 -12.94
C MET A 128 -3.56 4.78 -12.83
N PHE A 129 -2.28 4.43 -12.71
CA PHE A 129 -1.17 5.40 -12.64
C PHE A 129 -0.95 6.16 -13.96
N SER A 130 -1.35 5.58 -15.09
CA SER A 130 -1.23 6.19 -16.41
C SER A 130 -2.36 7.19 -16.74
N ALA A 131 -3.22 7.53 -15.78
CA ALA A 131 -4.15 8.65 -15.95
C ALA A 131 -3.35 9.98 -16.07
N PRO A 132 -3.72 10.91 -16.98
CA PRO A 132 -4.94 10.97 -17.78
C PRO A 132 -4.80 10.43 -19.23
N PHE A 133 -3.73 9.69 -19.54
CA PHE A 133 -3.36 9.37 -20.92
C PHE A 133 -4.32 8.37 -21.58
N PHE A 134 -4.90 7.45 -20.81
CA PHE A 134 -5.82 6.41 -21.31
C PHE A 134 -7.27 6.66 -20.87
N HIS A 135 -8.19 5.90 -21.46
CA HIS A 135 -9.58 5.86 -21.00
C HIS A 135 -9.65 5.21 -19.62
N VAL A 136 -10.41 5.82 -18.71
CA VAL A 136 -10.53 5.37 -17.31
C VAL A 136 -11.75 4.47 -17.16
N GLY A 137 -11.50 3.17 -17.06
CA GLY A 137 -12.53 2.17 -16.81
C GLY A 137 -12.99 2.14 -15.35
N PHE A 138 -13.96 1.28 -15.04
CA PHE A 138 -14.45 1.12 -13.67
C PHE A 138 -13.37 0.61 -12.72
N ALA A 139 -12.63 -0.44 -13.11
CA ALA A 139 -11.56 -1.01 -12.29
C ALA A 139 -10.44 0.00 -11.99
N ASP A 140 -10.03 0.80 -12.99
CA ASP A 140 -9.01 1.85 -12.83
C ASP A 140 -9.43 2.91 -11.80
N PHE A 141 -10.70 3.34 -11.90
CA PHE A 141 -11.32 4.31 -11.00
C PHE A 141 -11.46 3.75 -9.58
N TRP A 142 -11.97 2.52 -9.45
CA TRP A 142 -12.21 1.86 -8.18
C TRP A 142 -10.90 1.62 -7.43
N LEU A 143 -9.86 1.13 -8.12
CA LEU A 143 -8.56 0.90 -7.52
C LEU A 143 -7.91 2.20 -7.06
N GLY A 144 -8.10 3.29 -7.82
CA GLY A 144 -7.64 4.61 -7.38
C GLY A 144 -8.32 5.06 -6.08
N ASP A 145 -9.61 4.78 -5.90
CA ASP A 145 -10.30 5.10 -4.66
C ASP A 145 -9.76 4.27 -3.50
N GLN A 146 -9.46 2.98 -3.73
CA GLN A 146 -8.79 2.15 -2.72
C GLN A 146 -7.40 2.69 -2.35
N LEU A 147 -6.67 3.24 -3.33
CA LEU A 147 -5.34 3.81 -3.10
C LEU A 147 -5.37 5.01 -2.13
N ASN A 148 -6.48 5.75 -2.06
CA ASN A 148 -6.63 6.85 -1.09
C ASN A 148 -6.69 6.32 0.35
N SER A 149 -7.33 5.16 0.55
CA SER A 149 -7.32 4.45 1.85
C SER A 149 -5.93 3.88 2.17
N LEU A 150 -5.13 3.57 1.15
CA LEU A 150 -3.78 3.01 1.28
C LEU A 150 -2.67 4.08 1.35
N VAL A 151 -2.99 5.38 1.42
CA VAL A 151 -1.97 6.45 1.50
C VAL A 151 -1.00 6.24 2.66
N THR A 152 -1.49 5.77 3.81
CA THR A 152 -0.64 5.46 4.97
C THR A 152 0.35 4.35 4.66
N ALA A 153 -0.07 3.29 3.94
CA ALA A 153 0.82 2.22 3.54
C ALA A 153 1.88 2.71 2.54
N LEU A 154 1.52 3.58 1.59
CA LEU A 154 2.49 4.20 0.67
C LEU A 154 3.56 5.02 1.41
N MET A 155 3.13 5.79 2.41
CA MET A 155 4.05 6.58 3.26
C MET A 155 4.94 5.70 4.13
N ASP A 156 4.47 4.53 4.55
CA ASP A 156 5.29 3.55 5.27
C ASP A 156 6.30 2.85 4.35
N PHE A 157 5.93 2.58 3.09
CA PHE A 157 6.87 2.05 2.09
C PHE A 157 7.91 3.08 1.64
N GLU A 158 7.55 4.36 1.58
CA GLU A 158 8.50 5.47 1.43
C GLU A 158 9.48 5.46 2.61
N PHE A 159 8.99 5.45 3.85
CA PHE A 159 9.84 5.38 5.04
C PHE A 159 10.75 4.14 5.04
N LEU A 160 10.23 2.97 4.66
CA LEU A 160 11.00 1.75 4.51
C LEU A 160 12.14 1.93 3.52
N THR A 161 11.85 2.52 2.36
CA THR A 161 12.85 2.80 1.32
C THR A 161 13.90 3.78 1.81
N CYS A 162 13.49 4.89 2.43
CA CYS A 162 14.39 5.88 3.00
C CYS A 162 15.28 5.28 4.10
N PHE A 163 14.71 4.45 4.99
CA PHE A 163 15.44 3.79 6.07
C PHE A 163 16.58 2.91 5.54
N TYR A 164 16.31 2.03 4.57
CA TYR A 164 17.35 1.13 4.03
C TYR A 164 18.36 1.84 3.12
N ILE A 165 17.95 2.89 2.39
CA ILE A 165 18.88 3.66 1.55
C ILE A 165 19.83 4.49 2.44
N THR A 166 19.29 5.18 3.44
CA THR A 166 20.08 6.08 4.30
C THR A 166 21.03 5.31 5.21
N ASN A 167 20.56 4.20 5.79
CA ASN A 167 21.39 3.39 6.68
C ASN A 167 22.33 2.44 5.91
N GLY A 168 22.23 2.35 4.58
CA GLY A 168 23.21 1.68 3.72
C GLY A 168 23.49 0.22 4.10
N ASN A 169 24.70 -0.07 4.61
CA ASN A 169 25.09 -1.40 5.13
C ASN A 169 24.95 -1.53 6.65
N ASP A 170 24.62 -0.44 7.36
CA ASP A 170 24.55 -0.35 8.82
C ASP A 170 23.10 -0.26 9.34
N TRP A 171 22.14 -0.79 8.58
CA TRP A 171 20.73 -0.93 9.01
C TRP A 171 20.55 -1.90 10.20
N MET A 172 21.64 -2.36 10.82
CA MET A 172 21.59 -3.19 12.02
C MET A 172 21.24 -2.36 13.27
N GLN A 173 21.34 -1.03 13.23
CA GLN A 173 21.00 -0.11 14.33
C GLN A 173 20.08 1.03 13.85
N ALA A 174 19.18 1.51 14.72
CA ALA A 174 18.22 2.58 14.41
C ALA A 174 18.81 4.01 14.52
N ASN A 175 20.10 4.21 14.25
CA ASN A 175 20.80 5.42 14.67
C ASN A 175 20.36 6.71 13.96
N ASP A 176 19.86 6.65 12.71
CA ASP A 176 19.50 7.87 11.95
C ASP A 176 18.11 7.80 11.27
N SER A 177 17.13 7.17 11.92
CA SER A 177 15.76 7.16 11.39
C SER A 177 15.08 8.53 11.41
N SER A 178 15.61 9.50 12.17
CA SER A 178 15.08 10.85 12.31
C SER A 178 14.97 11.59 10.96
N MET A 179 15.91 11.35 10.05
CA MET A 179 15.93 11.96 8.72
C MET A 179 14.69 11.59 7.90
N CYS A 180 14.31 10.30 7.93
CA CYS A 180 13.16 9.76 7.21
C CYS A 180 11.81 10.02 7.91
N MET A 181 11.83 10.42 9.19
CA MET A 181 10.59 10.67 9.96
C MET A 181 10.20 12.14 10.04
N GLU A 182 11.17 13.02 10.24
CA GLU A 182 10.93 14.42 10.61
C GLU A 182 11.51 15.43 9.60
N LYS A 183 12.52 15.06 8.81
CA LYS A 183 13.23 15.99 7.93
C LYS A 183 12.92 15.83 6.44
N ASP A 184 12.09 14.86 6.06
CA ASP A 184 11.69 14.71 4.66
C ASP A 184 10.52 15.65 4.30
N PHE A 185 10.88 16.85 3.89
CA PHE A 185 9.93 17.88 3.44
C PHE A 185 9.66 17.85 1.93
N TYR A 186 10.29 16.93 1.19
CA TYR A 186 10.18 16.88 -0.27
C TYR A 186 9.47 15.61 -0.73
N VAL A 187 9.99 14.43 -0.40
CA VAL A 187 9.49 13.15 -0.94
C VAL A 187 8.20 12.74 -0.24
N ARG A 188 8.17 12.79 1.09
CA ARG A 188 7.02 12.41 1.91
C ARG A 188 5.73 13.18 1.57
N PRO A 189 5.72 14.53 1.41
CA PRO A 189 4.52 15.24 0.94
C PRO A 189 4.08 14.85 -0.48
N ILE A 190 5.03 14.58 -1.38
CA ILE A 190 4.73 14.11 -2.73
C ILE A 190 4.03 12.76 -2.67
N VAL A 191 4.57 11.80 -1.93
CA VAL A 191 3.98 10.45 -1.76
C VAL A 191 2.57 10.54 -1.16
N ASN A 192 2.36 11.43 -0.18
CA ASN A 192 1.04 11.67 0.42
C ASN A 192 0.01 12.18 -0.60
N CYS A 193 0.45 12.97 -1.59
CA CYS A 193 -0.41 13.51 -2.64
C CYS A 193 -0.70 12.53 -3.79
N ILE A 194 0.09 11.46 -3.96
CA ILE A 194 -0.02 10.52 -5.10
C ILE A 194 -1.47 10.00 -5.27
N PRO A 195 -2.16 9.46 -4.25
CA PRO A 195 -3.48 8.88 -4.44
C PRO A 195 -4.54 9.91 -4.86
N ALA A 196 -4.49 11.11 -4.25
CA ALA A 196 -5.40 12.19 -4.58
C ALA A 196 -5.14 12.75 -5.97
N TRP A 197 -3.87 12.86 -6.38
CA TRP A 197 -3.47 13.27 -7.72
C TRP A 197 -4.00 12.34 -8.80
N ILE A 198 -3.85 11.02 -8.61
CA ILE A 198 -4.37 10.02 -9.54
C ILE A 198 -5.88 10.17 -9.72
N ARG A 199 -6.63 10.29 -8.61
CA ARG A 199 -8.08 10.46 -8.67
C ARG A 199 -8.51 11.77 -9.31
N PHE A 200 -7.81 12.86 -8.99
CA PHE A 200 -8.00 14.14 -9.64
C PHE A 200 -7.82 14.01 -11.17
N ALA A 201 -6.71 13.44 -11.63
CA ALA A 201 -6.41 13.23 -13.05
C ALA A 201 -7.45 12.34 -13.74
N GLN A 202 -7.87 11.25 -13.08
CA GLN A 202 -8.92 10.36 -13.60
C GLN A 202 -10.27 11.07 -13.73
N CYS A 203 -10.65 11.89 -12.74
CA CYS A 203 -11.90 12.66 -12.78
C CYS A 203 -11.90 13.69 -13.93
N LEU A 204 -10.79 14.41 -14.12
CA LEU A 204 -10.64 15.32 -15.26
C LEU A 204 -10.68 14.58 -16.59
N ARG A 205 -10.05 13.40 -16.67
CA ARG A 205 -10.08 12.57 -17.88
C ARG A 205 -11.50 12.13 -18.21
N ARG A 206 -12.28 11.68 -17.23
CA ARG A 206 -13.67 11.26 -17.44
C ARG A 206 -14.55 12.44 -17.84
N TYR A 207 -14.38 13.61 -17.22
CA TYR A 207 -15.06 14.84 -17.67
C TYR A 207 -14.74 15.16 -19.13
N ARG A 208 -13.47 15.05 -19.53
CA ARG A 208 -13.08 15.33 -20.92
C ARG A 208 -13.79 14.40 -21.91
N ASP A 209 -13.89 13.12 -21.57
CA ASP A 209 -14.47 12.08 -22.43
C ASP A 209 -16.00 12.15 -22.50
N SER A 210 -16.69 12.36 -21.37
CA SER A 210 -18.16 12.38 -21.31
C SER A 210 -18.80 13.76 -21.48
N LYS A 211 -18.04 14.84 -21.24
CA LYS A 211 -18.53 16.23 -21.11
C LYS A 211 -19.52 16.46 -19.96
N GLU A 212 -19.74 15.47 -19.11
CA GLU A 212 -20.63 15.56 -17.96
C GLU A 212 -19.92 16.18 -16.75
N ALA A 213 -20.31 17.41 -16.38
CA ALA A 213 -19.69 18.12 -15.26
C ALA A 213 -19.95 17.40 -13.93
N PHE A 214 -21.15 16.86 -13.73
CA PHE A 214 -21.50 16.05 -12.58
C PHE A 214 -21.47 14.55 -12.95
N PRO A 215 -20.83 13.67 -12.15
CA PRO A 215 -20.13 13.93 -10.89
C PRO A 215 -18.63 14.29 -11.06
N HIS A 216 -18.12 14.35 -12.28
CA HIS A 216 -16.67 14.33 -12.54
C HIS A 216 -15.91 15.53 -11.98
N LEU A 217 -16.35 16.77 -12.24
CA LEU A 217 -15.68 17.97 -11.75
C LEU A 217 -15.85 18.15 -10.24
N VAL A 218 -16.99 17.77 -9.69
CA VAL A 218 -17.22 17.78 -8.23
C VAL A 218 -16.24 16.85 -7.53
N ASN A 219 -16.07 15.63 -8.06
CA ASN A 219 -15.10 14.70 -7.54
C ASN A 219 -13.66 15.19 -7.73
N ALA A 220 -13.31 15.81 -8.86
CA ALA A 220 -11.99 16.43 -9.04
C ALA A 220 -11.74 17.50 -7.97
N GLY A 221 -12.73 18.36 -7.70
CA GLY A 221 -12.68 19.34 -6.60
C GLY A 221 -12.49 18.69 -5.24
N LYS A 222 -13.21 17.60 -4.94
CA LYS A 222 -13.04 16.83 -3.70
C LYS A 222 -11.59 16.37 -3.53
N TYR A 223 -10.98 15.73 -4.53
CA TYR A 223 -9.61 15.21 -4.39
C TYR A 223 -8.55 16.32 -4.40
N SER A 224 -8.81 17.48 -5.02
CA SER A 224 -7.85 18.60 -4.99
C SER A 224 -7.71 19.23 -3.61
N THR A 225 -8.73 19.12 -2.75
CA THR A 225 -8.63 19.58 -1.35
C THR A 225 -7.51 18.90 -0.57
N THR A 226 -7.16 17.66 -0.90
CA THR A 226 -6.05 16.95 -0.28
C THR A 226 -4.72 17.68 -0.50
N PHE A 227 -4.50 18.29 -1.66
CA PHE A 227 -3.27 19.06 -1.92
C PHE A 227 -3.11 20.20 -0.92
N MET A 228 -4.21 20.88 -0.60
CA MET A 228 -4.20 21.97 0.38
C MET A 228 -3.88 21.46 1.78
N VAL A 229 -4.51 20.35 2.21
CA VAL A 229 -4.25 19.72 3.50
C VAL A 229 -2.79 19.31 3.63
N VAL A 230 -2.21 18.70 2.60
CA VAL A 230 -0.81 18.28 2.60
C VAL A 230 0.13 19.49 2.63
N ILE A 231 -0.08 20.50 1.79
CA ILE A 231 0.75 21.71 1.76
C ILE A 231 0.74 22.41 3.13
N PHE A 232 -0.43 22.67 3.71
CA PHE A 232 -0.52 23.32 5.01
C PHE A 232 0.04 22.46 6.14
N GLY A 233 -0.14 21.14 6.08
CA GLY A 233 0.48 20.20 7.02
C GLY A 233 2.01 20.23 6.97
N THR A 234 2.59 20.23 5.77
CA THR A 234 4.03 20.33 5.55
C THR A 234 4.57 21.68 6.02
N LEU A 235 3.91 22.78 5.67
CA LEU A 235 4.31 24.12 6.13
C LEU A 235 4.25 24.26 7.66
N ARG A 236 3.23 23.67 8.30
CA ARG A 236 3.15 23.64 9.76
C ARG A 236 4.33 22.87 10.36
N SER A 237 4.67 21.71 9.81
CA SER A 237 5.80 20.90 10.30
C SER A 237 7.15 21.56 10.07
N PHE A 238 7.29 22.40 9.03
CA PHE A 238 8.53 23.14 8.75
C PHE A 238 8.77 24.29 9.73
N ASN A 239 7.70 24.88 10.27
CA ASN A 239 7.74 26.02 11.19
C ASN A 239 7.58 25.63 12.68
N ALA A 240 7.51 24.33 12.98
CA ALA A 240 7.38 23.78 14.34
C ALA A 240 8.75 23.38 14.89
#